data_AF-A0A090D3H3-F1
#
_entry.id   AF-A0A090D3H3-F1
#
_cell.length_a   1.000
_cell.length_b   1.000
_cell.length_c   1.000
_cell.angle_alpha   90.00
_cell.angle_beta   90.00
_cell.angle_gamma   90.00
#
_symmetry.space_group_name_H-M   'P 1'
#
loop_
_entity.id
_entity.type
_entity.pdbx_description
1 polymer ?
#
loop_
_entity_poly.entity_id
_entity_poly.type
_entity_poly.pdbx_seq_one_letter_code
_entity_poly.pdbx_strand_id
1 'polypeptide(L)'
;MLSRPTYTVLGSDPTNRKCRINCYAFQQDAIVTFQGWQYAAFCSPLPDVAEPLYVHLARRRLLEPPHDNPGGWEVLALTDYPQTIDDGHNTVQLGISPGDGTIHLSYDHHCDVYAKVVHVVNNLALKPTEFTWISSHFTTTLDYLPGLPASHKPFHYVTYPRFCAADSDLLFTLRDGKAGLGNDHLYVYSSSSGHCSYLGQHLTGIQSNPYIHGLSYRSGRLHLTWVYRGFVHYDGWDDLADTKHKQQAGPNGAENNHNLCYAYSDGLGKTWKNGQGKEIASKDLGISTIDNNSEGIVVFRIPKGSGLTNQESQVVDLDGGVHVLNRSSLPVGFNNRSGVEAVHWRHYYKAPGDDGASGFLWRCYQS
;
A
#
# COMPACT_ATOMS: atom_id res chain seq x y z
N MET A 1 27.88 13.43 13.91
CA MET A 1 27.83 11.98 13.62
C MET A 1 26.46 11.49 14.03
N LEU A 2 25.77 10.73 13.19
CA LEU A 2 24.53 10.06 13.60
C LEU A 2 24.88 9.02 14.68
N SER A 3 24.00 8.85 15.67
CA SER A 3 24.14 7.78 16.66
C SER A 3 24.18 6.42 15.98
N ARG A 4 24.86 5.44 16.58
CA ARG A 4 24.81 4.06 16.07
C ARG A 4 23.35 3.58 16.05
N PRO A 5 22.91 2.88 15.00
CA PRO A 5 21.55 2.35 14.94
C PRO A 5 21.35 1.30 16.04
N THR A 6 20.19 1.34 16.68
CA THR A 6 19.71 0.29 17.58
C THR A 6 18.90 -0.72 16.78
N TYR A 7 19.14 -2.01 16.99
CA TYR A 7 18.39 -3.09 16.34
C TYR A 7 17.61 -3.89 17.36
N THR A 8 16.41 -4.33 16.98
CA THR A 8 15.55 -5.21 17.78
C THR A 8 14.95 -6.25 16.85
N VAL A 9 14.89 -7.51 17.27
CA VAL A 9 14.41 -8.63 16.44
C VAL A 9 12.91 -8.84 16.70
N LEU A 10 12.12 -8.93 15.63
CA LEU A 10 10.66 -9.16 15.69
C LEU A 10 10.29 -10.65 15.68
N GLY A 11 11.04 -11.46 14.93
CA GLY A 11 10.79 -12.87 14.75
C GLY A 11 11.77 -13.50 13.77
N SER A 12 11.53 -14.76 13.42
CA SER A 12 12.34 -15.51 12.47
C SER A 12 11.90 -15.25 11.03
N ASP A 13 12.87 -15.10 10.13
CA ASP A 13 12.57 -15.04 8.70
C ASP A 13 12.16 -16.44 8.17
N PRO A 14 11.21 -16.52 7.22
CA PRO A 14 10.89 -17.76 6.53
C PRO A 14 12.10 -18.34 5.80
N THR A 15 12.45 -19.60 6.06
CA THR A 15 13.64 -20.25 5.46
C THR A 15 13.31 -21.18 4.29
N ASN A 16 12.07 -21.62 4.14
CA ASN A 16 11.63 -22.59 3.13
C ASN A 16 10.94 -21.95 1.92
N ARG A 17 11.17 -20.64 1.69
CA ARG A 17 10.54 -19.87 0.62
C ARG A 17 11.56 -19.31 -0.36
N LYS A 18 11.19 -19.22 -1.63
CA LYS A 18 11.97 -18.55 -2.69
C LYS A 18 11.64 -17.07 -2.75
N CYS A 19 10.38 -16.71 -2.55
CA CYS A 19 9.95 -15.33 -2.51
C CYS A 19 10.20 -14.76 -1.11
N ARG A 20 10.60 -13.49 -1.03
CA ARG A 20 10.45 -12.74 0.23
C ARG A 20 8.95 -12.56 0.49
N ILE A 21 8.59 -12.18 1.70
CA ILE A 21 7.19 -11.89 2.04
C ILE A 21 7.02 -10.71 3.00
N ASN A 22 8.05 -10.46 3.82
CA ASN A 22 8.11 -9.28 4.68
C ASN A 22 9.01 -8.22 4.05
N CYS A 23 8.77 -6.96 4.43
CA CYS A 23 9.62 -5.82 4.12
C CYS A 23 9.72 -5.49 2.62
N TYR A 24 8.69 -5.81 1.83
CA TYR A 24 8.54 -5.22 0.50
C TYR A 24 8.08 -3.76 0.60
N ALA A 25 8.46 -2.93 -0.36
CA ALA A 25 8.06 -1.52 -0.40
C ALA A 25 6.52 -1.33 -0.45
N PHE A 26 5.80 -2.31 -0.99
CA PHE A 26 4.34 -2.36 -1.03
C PHE A 26 3.69 -3.02 0.21
N GLN A 27 4.46 -3.31 1.25
CA GLN A 27 3.95 -3.61 2.59
C GLN A 27 3.73 -2.29 3.36
N GLN A 28 2.59 -1.65 3.08
CA GLN A 28 2.18 -0.31 3.50
C GLN A 28 0.93 -0.38 4.39
N ASP A 29 1.07 -0.45 5.72
CA ASP A 29 2.32 -0.42 6.50
C ASP A 29 2.69 -1.77 7.09
N ALA A 30 4.00 -2.05 7.18
CA ALA A 30 4.53 -3.15 7.98
C ALA A 30 4.66 -2.79 9.46
N ILE A 31 4.83 -1.49 9.76
CA ILE A 31 5.07 -0.95 11.11
C ILE A 31 4.39 0.40 11.26
N VAL A 32 3.60 0.58 12.34
CA VAL A 32 2.83 1.79 12.62
C VAL A 32 3.11 2.24 14.05
N THR A 33 3.29 3.56 14.25
CA THR A 33 3.35 4.15 15.58
C THR A 33 2.03 4.81 15.91
N PHE A 34 1.47 4.48 17.08
CA PHE A 34 0.21 5.02 17.56
C PHE A 34 0.27 5.24 19.08
N GLN A 35 0.01 6.48 19.52
CA GLN A 35 -0.04 6.88 20.93
C GLN A 35 1.14 6.41 21.81
N GLY A 36 2.37 6.55 21.32
CA GLY A 36 3.58 6.17 22.07
C GLY A 36 3.90 4.67 22.05
N TRP A 37 3.11 3.88 21.33
CA TRP A 37 3.34 2.48 21.05
C TRP A 37 3.68 2.28 19.58
N GLN A 38 4.42 1.21 19.29
CA GLN A 38 4.75 0.78 17.95
C GLN A 38 4.19 -0.62 17.74
N TYR A 39 3.57 -0.83 16.58
CA TYR A 39 2.95 -2.08 16.16
C TYR A 39 3.59 -2.54 14.87
N ALA A 40 3.86 -3.83 14.72
CA ALA A 40 4.44 -4.39 13.50
C ALA A 40 3.74 -5.68 13.11
N ALA A 41 3.48 -5.87 11.81
CA ALA A 41 2.87 -7.08 11.26
C ALA A 41 3.81 -7.76 10.28
N PHE A 42 3.95 -9.08 10.39
CA PHE A 42 4.84 -9.87 9.54
C PHE A 42 4.39 -11.33 9.46
N CYS A 43 4.78 -12.04 8.40
CA CYS A 43 4.56 -13.48 8.27
C CYS A 43 5.80 -14.25 8.77
N SER A 44 5.60 -15.23 9.65
CA SER A 44 6.67 -16.05 10.23
C SER A 44 6.11 -17.45 10.54
N PRO A 45 6.92 -18.51 10.56
CA PRO A 45 6.44 -19.79 11.05
C PRO A 45 6.21 -19.73 12.57
N LEU A 46 5.41 -20.66 13.09
CA LEU A 46 5.35 -20.89 14.54
C LEU A 46 6.71 -21.44 15.05
N PRO A 47 6.99 -21.38 16.36
CA PRO A 47 8.19 -21.97 16.93
C PRO A 47 8.37 -23.44 16.52
N ASP A 48 9.62 -23.82 16.26
CA ASP A 48 10.05 -25.20 15.94
C ASP A 48 9.50 -25.81 14.65
N VAL A 49 8.76 -25.06 13.84
CA VAL A 49 8.31 -25.45 12.49
C VAL A 49 8.85 -24.49 11.44
N ALA A 50 8.96 -24.95 10.19
CA ALA A 50 9.42 -24.12 9.08
C ALA A 50 8.28 -23.55 8.22
N GLU A 51 7.14 -24.24 8.18
CA GLU A 51 5.92 -23.91 7.43
C GLU A 51 4.71 -24.58 8.13
N PRO A 52 3.46 -24.12 7.89
CA PRO A 52 3.10 -22.93 7.12
C PRO A 52 3.50 -21.64 7.86
N LEU A 53 3.47 -20.51 7.15
CA LEU A 53 3.60 -19.20 7.77
C LEU A 53 2.26 -18.72 8.35
N TYR A 54 2.35 -17.89 9.38
CA TYR A 54 1.20 -17.24 9.99
C TYR A 54 1.46 -15.75 10.15
N VAL A 55 0.39 -14.95 10.15
CA VAL A 55 0.48 -13.54 10.47
C VAL A 55 0.79 -13.37 11.95
N HIS A 56 1.89 -12.69 12.22
CA HIS A 56 2.29 -12.27 13.55
C HIS A 56 2.04 -10.78 13.70
N LEU A 57 1.55 -10.39 14.88
CA LEU A 57 1.37 -9.00 15.26
C LEU A 57 2.17 -8.74 16.54
N ALA A 58 3.10 -7.79 16.44
CA ALA A 58 3.93 -7.37 17.54
C ALA A 58 3.53 -5.97 18.01
N ARG A 59 3.68 -5.70 19.31
CA ARG A 59 3.62 -4.33 19.86
C ARG A 59 4.74 -4.07 20.84
N ARG A 60 5.14 -2.81 21.00
CA ARG A 60 6.03 -2.35 22.07
C ARG A 60 5.77 -0.90 22.44
N ARG A 61 6.20 -0.50 23.63
CA ARG A 61 6.25 0.90 24.06
C ARG A 61 7.55 1.57 23.59
N LEU A 62 7.50 2.80 23.07
CA LEU A 62 8.67 3.43 22.44
C LEU A 62 9.73 3.96 23.42
N LEU A 63 9.32 4.54 24.55
CA LEU A 63 10.22 5.28 25.44
C LEU A 63 10.64 4.52 26.70
N GLU A 64 10.05 3.35 26.96
CA GLU A 64 10.28 2.57 28.19
C GLU A 64 10.24 1.05 27.89
N PRO A 65 11.21 0.51 27.12
CA PRO A 65 11.30 -0.93 26.94
C PRO A 65 11.67 -1.60 28.29
N PRO A 66 11.08 -2.76 28.63
CA PRO A 66 11.44 -3.51 29.83
C PRO A 66 12.94 -3.83 29.89
N HIS A 67 13.53 -3.80 31.09
CA HIS A 67 14.97 -4.06 31.28
C HIS A 67 15.41 -5.47 30.84
N ASP A 68 14.52 -6.45 30.92
CA ASP A 68 14.70 -7.86 30.57
C ASP A 68 14.33 -8.19 29.12
N ASN A 69 13.58 -7.30 28.45
CA ASN A 69 13.28 -7.36 27.03
C ASN A 69 13.68 -6.03 26.38
N PRO A 70 14.98 -5.82 26.10
CA PRO A 70 15.47 -4.56 25.51
C PRO A 70 14.88 -4.28 24.11
N GLY A 71 14.32 -5.30 23.44
CA GLY A 71 13.54 -5.13 22.22
C GLY A 71 12.13 -4.60 22.46
N GLY A 72 11.55 -4.96 23.62
CA GLY A 72 10.25 -4.53 24.14
C GLY A 72 9.04 -5.15 23.44
N TRP A 73 9.25 -6.06 22.49
CA TRP A 73 8.19 -6.62 21.67
C TRP A 73 7.41 -7.71 22.41
N GLU A 74 6.10 -7.51 22.53
CA GLU A 74 5.11 -8.57 22.77
C GLU A 74 4.62 -9.05 21.40
N VAL A 75 4.64 -10.35 21.13
CA VAL A 75 4.29 -10.91 19.82
C VAL A 75 3.20 -11.97 19.99
N LEU A 76 2.16 -11.89 19.17
CA LEU A 76 1.14 -12.94 19.03
C LEU A 76 1.09 -13.42 17.58
N ALA A 77 0.62 -14.64 17.38
CA ALA A 77 0.34 -15.21 16.07
C ALA A 77 -1.17 -15.42 15.89
N LEU A 78 -1.67 -15.10 14.70
CA LEU A 78 -3.03 -15.42 14.25
C LEU A 78 -2.98 -16.75 13.50
N THR A 79 -3.48 -17.83 14.12
CA THR A 79 -3.28 -19.21 13.66
C THR A 79 -4.48 -19.81 12.92
N ASP A 80 -5.54 -19.04 12.72
CA ASP A 80 -6.76 -19.45 12.04
C ASP A 80 -6.61 -19.48 10.50
N TYR A 81 -5.54 -18.87 9.97
CA TYR A 81 -5.23 -18.87 8.54
C TYR A 81 -3.78 -19.30 8.27
N PRO A 82 -3.52 -20.55 7.81
CA PRO A 82 -2.19 -20.98 7.41
C PRO A 82 -1.85 -20.44 6.03
N GLN A 83 -0.83 -19.60 5.95
CA GLN A 83 -0.34 -19.06 4.70
C GLN A 83 0.64 -20.04 4.05
N THR A 84 0.28 -20.65 2.93
CA THR A 84 1.05 -21.78 2.33
C THR A 84 1.67 -21.46 0.97
N ILE A 85 1.23 -20.42 0.29
CA ILE A 85 1.67 -20.09 -1.06
C ILE A 85 2.96 -19.26 -1.01
N ASP A 86 4.01 -19.74 -1.68
CA ASP A 86 5.30 -19.05 -1.85
C ASP A 86 5.19 -17.95 -2.93
N ASP A 87 4.54 -16.84 -2.56
CA ASP A 87 4.30 -15.69 -3.43
C ASP A 87 4.62 -14.38 -2.71
N GLY A 88 5.52 -13.57 -3.28
CA GLY A 88 5.95 -12.31 -2.68
C GLY A 88 4.91 -11.20 -2.70
N HIS A 89 3.81 -11.36 -3.44
CA HIS A 89 2.69 -10.41 -3.41
C HIS A 89 1.84 -10.54 -2.13
N ASN A 90 1.88 -11.72 -1.50
CA ASN A 90 1.02 -12.16 -0.40
C ASN A 90 1.42 -11.58 0.98
N THR A 91 1.93 -10.35 0.98
CA THR A 91 2.31 -9.55 2.15
C THR A 91 1.14 -9.31 3.12
N VAL A 92 1.46 -8.92 4.37
CA VAL A 92 0.49 -8.45 5.37
C VAL A 92 0.56 -6.94 5.57
N GLN A 93 -0.60 -6.30 5.62
CA GLN A 93 -0.76 -4.85 5.74
C GLN A 93 -1.39 -4.51 7.09
N LEU A 94 -0.87 -3.49 7.76
CA LEU A 94 -1.33 -3.03 9.07
C LEU A 94 -1.92 -1.61 8.96
N GLY A 95 -3.11 -1.43 9.52
CA GLY A 95 -3.73 -0.13 9.74
C GLY A 95 -4.26 -0.02 11.17
N ILE A 96 -4.24 1.18 11.75
CA ILE A 96 -4.84 1.46 13.05
C ILE A 96 -5.80 2.63 12.87
N SER A 97 -7.06 2.42 13.20
CA SER A 97 -8.09 3.46 13.16
C SER A 97 -7.83 4.48 14.28
N PRO A 98 -7.62 5.77 13.97
CA PRO A 98 -7.23 6.75 14.99
C PRO A 98 -8.31 7.04 16.02
N GLY A 99 -9.59 6.99 15.62
CA GLY A 99 -10.72 7.39 16.47
C GLY A 99 -11.09 6.38 17.54
N ASP A 100 -10.83 5.09 17.32
CA ASP A 100 -11.23 4.00 18.22
C ASP A 100 -10.12 2.99 18.52
N GLY A 101 -8.95 3.13 17.89
CA GLY A 101 -7.80 2.24 18.09
C GLY A 101 -8.03 0.81 17.62
N THR A 102 -9.01 0.59 16.74
CA THR A 102 -9.19 -0.71 16.10
C THR A 102 -7.99 -1.00 15.20
N ILE A 103 -7.40 -2.18 15.36
CA ILE A 103 -6.30 -2.65 14.50
C ILE A 103 -6.90 -3.44 13.35
N HIS A 104 -6.44 -3.14 12.13
CA HIS A 104 -6.87 -3.77 10.90
C HIS A 104 -5.68 -4.46 10.25
N LEU A 105 -5.90 -5.70 9.81
CA LEU A 105 -4.93 -6.46 9.05
C LEU A 105 -5.55 -6.92 7.74
N SER A 106 -4.79 -6.87 6.64
CA SER A 106 -5.18 -7.48 5.37
C SER A 106 -3.97 -8.18 4.76
N TYR A 107 -4.10 -9.46 4.40
CA TYR A 107 -2.92 -10.27 4.06
C TYR A 107 -3.20 -11.36 3.03
N ASP A 108 -2.12 -11.88 2.42
CA ASP A 108 -2.15 -13.05 1.56
C ASP A 108 -3.04 -12.86 0.31
N HIS A 109 -2.83 -11.76 -0.42
CA HIS A 109 -3.61 -11.39 -1.61
C HIS A 109 -2.77 -11.38 -2.88
N HIS A 110 -3.08 -12.25 -3.83
CA HIS A 110 -2.63 -12.10 -5.21
C HIS A 110 -3.66 -12.63 -6.21
N CYS A 111 -4.56 -11.74 -6.66
CA CYS A 111 -5.66 -12.10 -7.55
C CYS A 111 -6.51 -13.22 -6.93
N ASP A 112 -6.78 -13.12 -5.63
CA ASP A 112 -7.45 -14.14 -4.84
C ASP A 112 -8.94 -13.87 -4.70
N VAL A 113 -9.69 -14.96 -4.54
CA VAL A 113 -11.16 -15.01 -4.65
C VAL A 113 -11.89 -14.36 -3.46
N TYR A 114 -11.15 -14.01 -2.40
CA TYR A 114 -11.71 -13.47 -1.17
C TYR A 114 -10.76 -12.48 -0.51
N ALA A 115 -11.32 -11.41 0.05
CA ALA A 115 -10.63 -10.60 1.03
C ALA A 115 -10.18 -11.49 2.21
N LYS A 116 -9.18 -11.05 2.96
CA LYS A 116 -8.66 -11.75 4.15
C LYS A 116 -8.32 -10.64 5.10
N VAL A 117 -9.29 -10.30 5.92
CA VAL A 117 -9.25 -9.14 6.81
C VAL A 117 -9.52 -9.59 8.23
N VAL A 118 -8.74 -9.06 9.16
CA VAL A 118 -8.94 -9.25 10.60
C VAL A 118 -9.18 -7.90 11.24
N HIS A 119 -10.20 -7.83 12.08
CA HIS A 119 -10.57 -6.67 12.89
C HIS A 119 -10.43 -7.01 14.38
N VAL A 120 -10.36 -5.98 15.22
CA VAL A 120 -10.14 -6.10 16.67
C VAL A 120 -11.30 -5.54 17.49
N VAL A 121 -11.39 -5.99 18.75
CA VAL A 121 -12.15 -5.33 19.82
C VAL A 121 -11.77 -3.85 19.95
N ASN A 122 -12.75 -2.95 19.90
CA ASN A 122 -12.54 -1.50 20.04
C ASN A 122 -11.61 -1.15 21.22
N ASN A 123 -10.78 -0.13 21.04
CA ASN A 123 -9.82 0.44 22.00
C ASN A 123 -8.51 -0.31 22.24
N LEU A 124 -8.23 -1.45 21.57
CA LEU A 124 -6.99 -2.21 21.85
C LEU A 124 -5.73 -1.34 21.67
N ALA A 125 -5.67 -0.52 20.63
CA ALA A 125 -4.54 0.38 20.40
C ALA A 125 -4.66 1.74 21.12
N LEU A 126 -5.87 2.17 21.52
CA LEU A 126 -6.08 3.39 22.32
C LEU A 126 -5.67 3.20 23.78
N LYS A 127 -5.88 1.99 24.31
CA LYS A 127 -5.65 1.65 25.72
C LYS A 127 -4.77 0.41 25.85
N PRO A 128 -3.57 0.38 25.24
CA PRO A 128 -2.77 -0.83 25.11
C PRO A 128 -2.37 -1.47 26.43
N THR A 129 -2.31 -0.69 27.52
CA THR A 129 -2.00 -1.17 28.88
C THR A 129 -3.20 -1.80 29.60
N GLU A 130 -4.43 -1.61 29.12
CA GLU A 130 -5.65 -2.21 29.71
C GLU A 130 -5.89 -3.65 29.20
N PHE A 131 -5.15 -4.09 28.18
CA PHE A 131 -5.35 -5.39 27.53
C PHE A 131 -4.08 -6.22 27.50
N THR A 132 -4.24 -7.52 27.78
CA THR A 132 -3.19 -8.52 27.53
C THR A 132 -3.02 -8.73 26.04
N TRP A 133 -1.79 -8.91 25.56
CA TRP A 133 -1.51 -9.12 24.15
C TRP A 133 -1.77 -10.57 23.71
N ILE A 134 -3.02 -10.90 23.41
CA ILE A 134 -3.47 -12.26 23.05
C ILE A 134 -4.35 -12.25 21.80
N SER A 135 -4.27 -13.33 21.01
CA SER A 135 -4.97 -13.45 19.72
C SER A 135 -6.50 -13.50 19.85
N SER A 136 -7.05 -13.85 21.02
CA SER A 136 -8.51 -13.89 21.25
C SER A 136 -9.20 -12.52 21.22
N HIS A 137 -8.45 -11.41 21.17
CA HIS A 137 -9.01 -10.07 20.95
C HIS A 137 -9.29 -9.76 19.47
N PHE A 138 -8.89 -10.65 18.56
CA PHE A 138 -9.01 -10.49 17.12
C PHE A 138 -10.14 -11.39 16.61
N THR A 139 -10.86 -10.93 15.58
CA THR A 139 -11.81 -11.79 14.87
C THR A 139 -11.07 -12.94 14.19
N THR A 140 -11.80 -13.98 13.80
CA THR A 140 -11.32 -14.87 12.74
C THR A 140 -11.12 -14.09 11.44
N THR A 141 -10.35 -14.66 10.52
CA THR A 141 -10.16 -14.17 9.16
C THR A 141 -11.51 -14.05 8.47
N LEU A 142 -11.79 -12.87 7.92
CA LEU A 142 -13.01 -12.55 7.19
C LEU A 142 -12.72 -12.41 5.70
N ASP A 143 -13.69 -12.77 4.87
CA ASP A 143 -13.72 -12.55 3.42
C ASP A 143 -14.47 -11.30 2.98
N TYR A 144 -14.76 -10.41 3.93
CA TYR A 144 -15.46 -9.15 3.72
C TYR A 144 -15.00 -8.09 4.72
N LEU A 145 -15.35 -6.83 4.44
CA LEU A 145 -15.21 -5.73 5.39
C LEU A 145 -16.51 -5.57 6.20
N PRO A 146 -16.44 -5.37 7.52
CA PRO A 146 -17.61 -5.10 8.36
C PRO A 146 -18.50 -4.00 7.77
N GLY A 147 -19.81 -4.24 7.67
CA GLY A 147 -20.76 -3.29 7.05
C GLY A 147 -20.94 -3.43 5.54
N LEU A 148 -20.14 -4.26 4.86
CA LEU A 148 -20.30 -4.60 3.44
C LEU A 148 -20.62 -6.09 3.26
N PRO A 149 -21.43 -6.46 2.26
CA PRO A 149 -21.72 -7.86 1.99
C PRO A 149 -20.50 -8.58 1.42
N ALA A 150 -20.33 -9.87 1.74
CA ALA A 150 -19.27 -10.71 1.16
C ALA A 150 -19.37 -10.86 -0.37
N SER A 151 -20.55 -10.62 -0.96
CA SER A 151 -20.76 -10.58 -2.41
C SER A 151 -20.30 -9.27 -3.07
N HIS A 152 -19.69 -8.35 -2.33
CA HIS A 152 -19.18 -7.11 -2.88
C HIS A 152 -18.06 -7.40 -3.89
N LYS A 153 -18.38 -7.19 -5.17
CA LYS A 153 -17.58 -7.65 -6.32
C LYS A 153 -16.05 -7.41 -6.21
N PRO A 154 -15.54 -6.24 -5.79
CA PRO A 154 -14.10 -6.00 -5.65
C PRO A 154 -13.36 -6.96 -4.71
N PHE A 155 -14.05 -7.68 -3.81
CA PHE A 155 -13.42 -8.63 -2.88
C PHE A 155 -13.06 -9.97 -3.52
N HIS A 156 -13.39 -10.20 -4.80
CA HIS A 156 -13.16 -11.49 -5.46
C HIS A 156 -11.85 -11.60 -6.26
N TYR A 157 -11.05 -10.54 -6.33
CA TYR A 157 -9.82 -10.58 -7.11
C TYR A 157 -8.75 -9.63 -6.56
N VAL A 158 -8.52 -9.74 -5.26
CA VAL A 158 -7.80 -8.71 -4.49
C VAL A 158 -6.28 -8.85 -4.64
N THR A 159 -5.60 -7.71 -4.74
CA THR A 159 -4.15 -7.57 -4.58
C THR A 159 -3.84 -6.22 -3.94
N TYR A 160 -2.69 -6.10 -3.26
CA TYR A 160 -2.15 -4.84 -2.72
C TYR A 160 -3.11 -3.99 -1.85
N PRO A 161 -3.71 -4.57 -0.80
CA PRO A 161 -4.43 -3.77 0.18
C PRO A 161 -3.51 -2.74 0.82
N ARG A 162 -4.05 -1.60 1.26
CA ARG A 162 -3.33 -0.55 2.01
C ARG A 162 -4.28 0.18 2.92
N PHE A 163 -3.76 0.68 4.02
CA PHE A 163 -4.50 1.52 4.96
C PHE A 163 -3.96 2.95 4.97
N CYS A 164 -4.82 3.92 5.25
CA CYS A 164 -4.44 5.32 5.39
C CYS A 164 -5.31 5.98 6.46
N ALA A 165 -4.70 6.40 7.56
CA ALA A 165 -5.40 7.13 8.62
C ALA A 165 -5.89 8.48 8.08
N ALA A 166 -7.17 8.79 8.26
CA ALA A 166 -7.79 10.04 7.81
C ALA A 166 -8.67 10.64 8.91
N ASP A 167 -8.13 11.65 9.60
CA ASP A 167 -8.68 12.21 10.84
C ASP A 167 -8.96 11.13 11.89
N SER A 168 -10.22 10.90 12.27
CA SER A 168 -10.63 9.83 13.19
C SER A 168 -10.85 8.49 12.50
N ASP A 169 -10.98 8.49 11.17
CA ASP A 169 -11.38 7.32 10.39
C ASP A 169 -10.16 6.66 9.72
N LEU A 170 -10.40 5.48 9.13
CA LEU A 170 -9.38 4.73 8.41
C LEU A 170 -9.83 4.47 6.98
N LEU A 171 -9.06 4.95 6.01
CA LEU A 171 -9.25 4.58 4.62
C LEU A 171 -8.59 3.23 4.34
N PHE A 172 -9.22 2.47 3.47
CA PHE A 172 -8.70 1.20 2.97
C PHE A 172 -8.81 1.20 1.45
N THR A 173 -7.70 0.89 0.78
CA THR A 173 -7.67 0.73 -0.67
C THR A 173 -7.19 -0.66 -1.05
N LEU A 174 -7.74 -1.21 -2.11
CA LEU A 174 -7.30 -2.47 -2.70
C LEU A 174 -7.35 -2.40 -4.22
N ARG A 175 -6.58 -3.27 -4.87
CA ARG A 175 -6.65 -3.46 -6.32
C ARG A 175 -7.47 -4.72 -6.63
N ASP A 176 -8.45 -4.59 -7.51
CA ASP A 176 -9.10 -5.74 -8.17
C ASP A 176 -8.47 -5.99 -9.55
N GLY A 177 -8.75 -7.15 -10.15
CA GLY A 177 -8.33 -7.48 -11.52
C GLY A 177 -6.85 -7.87 -11.71
N LYS A 178 -6.50 -8.20 -12.97
CA LYS A 178 -5.16 -8.65 -13.40
C LYS A 178 -4.46 -7.62 -14.27
N ALA A 179 -3.24 -7.92 -14.71
CA ALA A 179 -2.56 -7.11 -15.73
C ALA A 179 -3.49 -6.88 -16.94
N GLY A 180 -3.54 -5.64 -17.43
CA GLY A 180 -4.48 -5.16 -18.46
C GLY A 180 -5.74 -4.49 -17.91
N LEU A 181 -6.28 -4.93 -16.76
CA LEU A 181 -7.65 -4.60 -16.31
C LEU A 181 -7.83 -4.40 -14.80
N GLY A 182 -6.75 -4.27 -14.02
CA GLY A 182 -6.85 -4.00 -12.60
C GLY A 182 -7.18 -2.54 -12.26
N ASN A 183 -8.09 -2.36 -11.29
CA ASN A 183 -8.61 -1.09 -10.80
C ASN A 183 -8.37 -0.96 -9.30
N ASP A 184 -8.28 0.27 -8.78
CA ASP A 184 -8.17 0.51 -7.35
C ASP A 184 -9.48 1.05 -6.77
N HIS A 185 -9.91 0.44 -5.67
CA HIS A 185 -11.16 0.68 -4.96
C HIS A 185 -10.89 1.27 -3.58
N LEU A 186 -11.65 2.29 -3.19
CA LEU A 186 -11.49 3.00 -1.93
C LEU A 186 -12.70 2.77 -1.01
N TYR A 187 -12.40 2.55 0.26
CA TYR A 187 -13.33 2.34 1.36
C TYR A 187 -12.97 3.25 2.52
N VAL A 188 -13.94 3.54 3.39
CA VAL A 188 -13.72 4.19 4.67
C VAL A 188 -14.33 3.35 5.79
N TYR A 189 -13.54 3.05 6.79
CA TYR A 189 -13.97 2.56 8.09
C TYR A 189 -14.25 3.76 9.00
N SER A 190 -15.49 3.89 9.45
CA SER A 190 -15.85 4.94 10.39
C SER A 190 -15.69 4.46 11.82
N SER A 191 -14.76 5.08 12.54
CA SER A 191 -14.49 4.83 13.95
C SER A 191 -15.71 5.01 14.86
N SER A 192 -16.65 5.87 14.45
CA SER A 192 -17.89 6.13 15.20
C SER A 192 -18.89 4.96 15.15
N SER A 193 -18.85 4.15 14.10
CA SER A 193 -19.84 3.10 13.84
C SER A 193 -19.24 1.69 13.84
N GLY A 194 -17.92 1.56 13.66
CA GLY A 194 -17.27 0.28 13.48
C GLY A 194 -17.55 -0.38 12.12
N HIS A 195 -18.07 0.38 11.14
CA HIS A 195 -18.46 -0.13 9.83
C HIS A 195 -17.65 0.52 8.69
N CYS A 196 -17.38 -0.28 7.67
CA CYS A 196 -16.84 0.15 6.40
C CYS A 196 -17.95 0.56 5.42
N SER A 197 -17.66 1.56 4.60
CA SER A 197 -18.49 1.94 3.45
C SER A 197 -17.62 2.07 2.20
N TYR A 198 -18.20 1.73 1.04
CA TYR A 198 -17.54 1.85 -0.26
C TYR A 198 -17.65 3.28 -0.77
N LEU A 199 -16.51 3.93 -1.02
CA LEU A 199 -16.45 5.29 -1.56
C LEU A 199 -16.49 5.31 -3.08
N GLY A 200 -15.87 4.32 -3.72
CA GLY A 200 -15.85 4.20 -5.18
C GLY A 200 -14.55 3.61 -5.71
N GLN A 201 -14.53 3.39 -7.02
CA GLN A 201 -13.32 3.11 -7.77
C GLN A 201 -12.64 4.45 -8.06
N HIS A 202 -11.37 4.59 -7.69
CA HIS A 202 -10.66 5.86 -7.84
C HIS A 202 -9.60 5.83 -8.93
N LEU A 203 -9.10 4.65 -9.30
CA LEU A 203 -8.21 4.47 -10.44
C LEU A 203 -8.70 3.31 -11.32
N THR A 204 -8.65 3.50 -12.63
CA THR A 204 -9.02 2.49 -13.64
C THR A 204 -7.82 2.12 -14.50
N GLY A 205 -7.58 0.83 -14.66
CA GLY A 205 -6.57 0.32 -15.59
C GLY A 205 -7.19 -0.19 -16.89
N ILE A 206 -6.86 0.42 -18.02
CA ILE A 206 -7.32 0.00 -19.35
C ILE A 206 -6.10 -0.14 -20.26
N GLN A 207 -5.65 -1.38 -20.49
CA GLN A 207 -4.41 -1.68 -21.26
C GLN A 207 -3.14 -0.99 -20.74
N SER A 208 -3.24 -0.26 -19.62
CA SER A 208 -2.15 0.23 -18.81
C SER A 208 -2.68 0.41 -17.41
N ASN A 209 -2.08 -0.27 -16.44
CA ASN A 209 -2.62 -0.33 -15.08
C ASN A 209 -1.93 0.64 -14.15
N PRO A 210 -2.68 1.33 -13.29
CA PRO A 210 -2.11 2.15 -12.24
C PRO A 210 -1.47 1.26 -11.18
N TYR A 211 -0.35 1.73 -10.62
CA TYR A 211 0.27 1.14 -9.44
C TYR A 211 0.67 2.24 -8.47
N ILE A 212 -0.07 2.32 -7.37
CA ILE A 212 0.06 3.37 -6.35
C ILE A 212 1.42 3.29 -5.64
N HIS A 213 2.10 4.42 -5.49
CA HIS A 213 3.26 4.59 -4.61
C HIS A 213 2.85 4.87 -3.17
N GLY A 214 1.84 5.71 -2.99
CA GLY A 214 1.17 5.85 -1.71
C GLY A 214 -0.12 6.66 -1.80
N LEU A 215 -0.89 6.53 -0.72
CA LEU A 215 -2.13 7.24 -0.46
C LEU A 215 -1.98 7.87 0.93
N SER A 216 -1.81 9.19 0.99
CA SER A 216 -1.47 9.87 2.24
C SER A 216 -2.47 10.98 2.53
N TYR A 217 -3.02 11.00 3.73
CA TYR A 217 -3.93 12.04 4.17
C TYR A 217 -3.23 13.07 5.06
N ARG A 218 -3.45 14.34 4.80
CA ARG A 218 -2.90 15.46 5.57
C ARG A 218 -3.85 16.65 5.51
N SER A 219 -4.22 17.18 6.67
CA SER A 219 -4.94 18.46 6.80
C SER A 219 -6.15 18.61 5.87
N GLY A 220 -7.04 17.61 5.82
CA GLY A 220 -8.23 17.65 4.98
C GLY A 220 -8.04 17.11 3.56
N ARG A 221 -6.81 16.74 3.17
CA ARG A 221 -6.49 16.35 1.79
C ARG A 221 -5.85 14.98 1.69
N LEU A 222 -6.37 14.19 0.76
CA LEU A 222 -5.83 12.90 0.35
C LEU A 222 -4.93 13.10 -0.88
N HIS A 223 -3.68 12.66 -0.81
CA HIS A 223 -2.69 12.74 -1.88
C HIS A 223 -2.40 11.35 -2.44
N LEU A 224 -2.42 11.24 -3.76
CA LEU A 224 -2.25 9.98 -4.47
C LEU A 224 -1.20 10.14 -5.57
N THR A 225 -0.20 9.25 -5.57
CA THR A 225 0.77 9.13 -6.66
C THR A 225 0.88 7.70 -7.13
N TRP A 226 1.11 7.52 -8.43
CA TRP A 226 1.22 6.22 -9.07
C TRP A 226 2.06 6.29 -10.34
N VAL A 227 2.43 5.13 -10.83
CA VAL A 227 2.95 4.95 -12.20
C VAL A 227 1.96 4.07 -12.97
N TYR A 228 2.05 4.12 -14.30
CA TYR A 228 1.30 3.20 -15.15
C TYR A 228 2.20 2.07 -15.63
N ARG A 229 1.68 0.85 -15.73
CA ARG A 229 2.34 -0.26 -16.42
C ARG A 229 1.54 -0.64 -17.65
N GLY A 230 2.13 -0.40 -18.83
CA GLY A 230 1.49 -0.76 -20.09
C GLY A 230 1.35 -2.27 -20.22
N PHE A 231 0.16 -2.72 -20.59
CA PHE A 231 -0.13 -4.13 -20.78
C PHE A 231 0.56 -4.69 -22.02
N VAL A 232 1.03 -5.92 -21.91
CA VAL A 232 1.53 -6.74 -23.01
C VAL A 232 0.71 -8.02 -23.03
N HIS A 233 0.03 -8.26 -24.15
CA HIS A 233 -0.79 -9.44 -24.35
C HIS A 233 0.06 -10.72 -24.28
N TYR A 234 -0.53 -11.78 -23.75
CA TYR A 234 0.04 -13.12 -23.78
C TYR A 234 -1.07 -14.16 -23.93
N ASP A 235 -0.74 -15.32 -24.50
CA ASP A 235 -1.72 -16.36 -24.78
C ASP A 235 -2.28 -16.98 -23.49
N GLY A 236 -3.62 -17.03 -23.41
CA GLY A 236 -4.37 -17.43 -22.23
C GLY A 236 -4.65 -16.27 -21.26
N TRP A 237 -4.35 -15.02 -21.62
CA TRP A 237 -4.64 -13.87 -20.76
C TRP A 237 -6.12 -13.72 -20.39
N ASP A 238 -7.04 -14.09 -21.27
CA ASP A 238 -8.49 -14.03 -21.05
C ASP A 238 -9.06 -15.28 -20.36
N ASP A 239 -8.27 -16.34 -20.23
CA ASP A 239 -8.64 -17.53 -19.48
C ASP A 239 -8.68 -17.22 -17.97
N LEU A 240 -9.79 -17.56 -17.32
CA LEU A 240 -10.00 -17.36 -15.89
C LEU A 240 -9.23 -18.39 -15.05
N ALA A 241 -8.88 -19.55 -15.63
CA ALA A 241 -8.09 -20.58 -14.98
C ALA A 241 -6.57 -20.37 -15.13
N ASP A 242 -6.15 -19.51 -16.06
CA ASP A 242 -4.74 -19.23 -16.30
C ASP A 242 -4.13 -18.42 -15.15
N THR A 243 -3.04 -18.91 -14.58
CA THR A 243 -2.32 -18.29 -13.46
C THR A 243 -1.02 -17.61 -13.90
N LYS A 244 -0.74 -17.49 -15.21
CA LYS A 244 0.50 -16.84 -15.69
C LYS A 244 0.57 -15.37 -15.31
N HIS A 245 -0.58 -14.70 -15.17
CA HIS A 245 -0.64 -13.33 -14.64
C HIS A 245 -0.11 -13.23 -13.20
N LYS A 246 -0.09 -14.33 -12.43
CA LYS A 246 0.42 -14.39 -11.06
C LYS A 246 1.92 -14.64 -10.98
N GLN A 247 2.61 -14.81 -12.11
CA GLN A 247 4.04 -15.05 -12.09
C GLN A 247 4.80 -13.78 -11.67
N GLN A 248 5.86 -13.96 -10.87
CA GLN A 248 6.76 -12.88 -10.45
C GLN A 248 7.45 -12.19 -11.63
N ALA A 249 7.60 -12.90 -12.75
CA ALA A 249 8.17 -12.39 -13.99
C ALA A 249 7.30 -12.83 -15.18
N GLY A 250 7.21 -11.96 -16.19
CA GLY A 250 6.41 -12.20 -17.39
C GLY A 250 6.43 -10.97 -18.29
N PRO A 251 5.69 -10.98 -19.41
CA PRO A 251 5.71 -9.87 -20.37
C PRO A 251 5.14 -8.56 -19.82
N ASN A 252 4.46 -8.62 -18.66
CA ASN A 252 3.92 -7.48 -17.93
C ASN A 252 4.82 -7.08 -16.75
N GLY A 253 6.15 -7.02 -16.97
CA GLY A 253 7.14 -6.65 -15.96
C GLY A 253 7.33 -5.14 -15.78
N ALA A 254 8.26 -4.78 -14.90
CA ALA A 254 8.55 -3.38 -14.53
C ALA A 254 9.11 -2.55 -15.70
N GLU A 255 9.70 -3.18 -16.71
CA GLU A 255 10.15 -2.53 -17.96
C GLU A 255 9.01 -1.82 -18.71
N ASN A 256 7.76 -2.23 -18.45
CA ASN A 256 6.57 -1.61 -19.01
C ASN A 256 6.03 -0.43 -18.19
N ASN A 257 6.65 -0.11 -17.05
CA ASN A 257 6.27 1.05 -16.25
C ASN A 257 6.61 2.34 -17.00
N HIS A 258 5.72 3.32 -16.92
CA HIS A 258 5.88 4.63 -17.53
C HIS A 258 5.09 5.69 -16.77
N ASN A 259 5.53 6.94 -16.92
CA ASN A 259 4.99 8.15 -16.29
C ASN A 259 4.97 8.10 -14.76
N LEU A 260 5.21 9.25 -14.13
CA LEU A 260 4.79 9.48 -12.75
C LEU A 260 3.53 10.35 -12.78
N CYS A 261 2.53 9.95 -12.00
CA CYS A 261 1.22 10.59 -11.98
C CYS A 261 0.84 11.07 -10.57
N TYR A 262 -0.03 12.06 -10.50
CA TYR A 262 -0.53 12.65 -9.26
C TYR A 262 -1.98 13.11 -9.37
N ALA A 263 -2.73 12.93 -8.28
CA ALA A 263 -4.03 13.52 -8.03
C ALA A 263 -4.22 13.75 -6.53
N TYR A 264 -5.20 14.57 -6.17
CA TYR A 264 -5.61 14.75 -4.79
C TYR A 264 -7.12 14.82 -4.63
N SER A 265 -7.59 14.63 -3.41
CA SER A 265 -8.99 14.77 -3.03
C SER A 265 -9.13 15.61 -1.77
N ASP A 266 -9.98 16.63 -1.82
CA ASP A 266 -10.44 17.37 -0.63
C ASP A 266 -11.70 16.73 0.00
N GLY A 267 -12.17 15.60 -0.56
CA GLY A 267 -13.44 14.95 -0.21
C GLY A 267 -13.28 13.47 0.15
N LEU A 268 -12.13 13.10 0.76
CA LEU A 268 -11.78 11.73 1.15
C LEU A 268 -11.85 10.70 0.00
N GLY A 269 -11.60 11.13 -1.23
CA GLY A 269 -11.63 10.30 -2.44
C GLY A 269 -12.98 10.19 -3.13
N LYS A 270 -14.01 10.93 -2.68
CA LYS A 270 -15.31 11.03 -3.38
C LYS A 270 -15.23 11.88 -4.66
N THR A 271 -14.31 12.82 -4.70
CA THR A 271 -13.97 13.65 -5.87
C THR A 271 -12.46 13.76 -6.00
N TRP A 272 -11.95 13.92 -7.21
CA TRP A 272 -10.52 14.01 -7.47
C TRP A 272 -10.17 15.19 -8.35
N LYS A 273 -9.05 15.83 -8.03
CA LYS A 273 -8.44 16.92 -8.80
C LYS A 273 -7.03 16.54 -9.23
N ASN A 274 -6.62 17.05 -10.39
CA ASN A 274 -5.22 16.97 -10.83
C ASN A 274 -4.33 17.99 -10.08
N GLY A 275 -3.03 17.97 -10.36
CA GLY A 275 -2.07 18.89 -9.72
C GLY A 275 -2.30 20.38 -9.99
N GLN A 276 -3.08 20.73 -11.01
CA GLN A 276 -3.47 22.11 -11.33
C GLN A 276 -4.80 22.52 -10.66
N GLY A 277 -5.40 21.65 -9.85
CA GLY A 277 -6.66 21.91 -9.17
C GLY A 277 -7.91 21.74 -10.03
N LYS A 278 -7.76 21.26 -11.28
CA LYS A 278 -8.91 20.90 -12.12
C LYS A 278 -9.52 19.60 -11.62
N GLU A 279 -10.83 19.58 -11.44
CA GLU A 279 -11.57 18.37 -11.12
C GLU A 279 -11.56 17.39 -12.31
N ILE A 280 -11.21 16.14 -12.04
CA ILE A 280 -10.99 15.09 -13.05
C ILE A 280 -11.86 13.84 -12.81
N ALA A 281 -12.41 13.67 -11.61
CA ALA A 281 -13.39 12.63 -11.33
C ALA A 281 -14.36 13.10 -10.25
N SER A 282 -15.65 13.10 -10.57
CA SER A 282 -16.76 13.31 -9.64
C SER A 282 -18.07 12.85 -10.28
N LYS A 283 -19.09 12.67 -9.43
CA LYS A 283 -20.46 12.39 -9.90
C LYS A 283 -21.01 13.50 -10.78
N ASP A 284 -20.67 14.76 -10.48
CA ASP A 284 -21.17 15.93 -11.20
C ASP A 284 -20.59 16.02 -12.62
N LEU A 285 -19.35 15.54 -12.81
CA LEU A 285 -18.73 15.40 -14.13
C LEU A 285 -19.23 14.17 -14.91
N GLY A 286 -19.98 13.26 -14.29
CA GLY A 286 -20.30 11.95 -14.86
C GLY A 286 -19.08 11.03 -15.00
N ILE A 287 -17.94 11.40 -14.39
CA ILE A 287 -16.68 10.67 -14.43
C ILE A 287 -16.42 10.12 -13.03
N SER A 288 -16.62 8.83 -12.82
CA SER A 288 -16.56 8.23 -11.49
C SER A 288 -15.14 7.91 -10.99
N THR A 289 -14.13 7.94 -11.86
CA THR A 289 -12.79 7.37 -11.62
C THR A 289 -11.73 8.06 -12.48
N ILE A 290 -10.47 8.02 -12.05
CA ILE A 290 -9.32 8.49 -12.82
C ILE A 290 -8.84 7.35 -13.73
N ASP A 291 -8.73 7.62 -15.03
CA ASP A 291 -8.21 6.68 -16.03
C ASP A 291 -6.98 7.23 -16.78
N ASN A 292 -6.47 6.47 -17.75
CA ASN A 292 -5.30 6.84 -18.55
C ASN A 292 -5.46 8.15 -19.35
N ASN A 293 -6.70 8.58 -19.59
CA ASN A 293 -7.02 9.77 -20.39
C ASN A 293 -7.32 11.00 -19.52
N SER A 294 -7.36 10.84 -18.20
CA SER A 294 -7.69 11.92 -17.28
C SER A 294 -6.66 13.05 -17.39
N GLU A 295 -7.16 14.28 -17.52
CA GLU A 295 -6.34 15.42 -17.89
C GLU A 295 -5.38 15.85 -16.77
N GLY A 296 -4.12 16.12 -17.12
CA GLY A 296 -3.15 16.73 -16.19
C GLY A 296 -2.65 15.80 -15.08
N ILE A 297 -2.96 14.51 -15.13
CA ILE A 297 -2.49 13.53 -14.12
C ILE A 297 -0.99 13.25 -14.22
N VAL A 298 -0.40 13.34 -15.42
CA VAL A 298 1.03 13.03 -15.63
C VAL A 298 1.89 14.20 -15.18
N VAL A 299 2.66 14.01 -14.12
CA VAL A 299 3.58 15.02 -13.56
C VAL A 299 4.97 14.92 -14.17
N PHE A 300 5.45 13.70 -14.45
CA PHE A 300 6.67 13.47 -15.21
C PHE A 300 6.42 12.43 -16.29
N ARG A 301 6.78 12.77 -17.54
CA ARG A 301 6.81 11.80 -18.63
C ARG A 301 8.09 10.97 -18.49
N ILE A 302 7.94 9.71 -18.16
CA ILE A 302 9.05 8.75 -18.00
C ILE A 302 8.74 7.60 -18.95
N PRO A 303 9.56 7.34 -19.98
CA PRO A 303 9.27 6.29 -20.95
C PRO A 303 9.46 4.89 -20.34
N LYS A 304 8.84 3.90 -20.98
CA LYS A 304 9.13 2.48 -20.73
C LYS A 304 10.62 2.18 -20.90
N GLY A 305 11.11 1.16 -20.20
CA GLY A 305 12.53 0.78 -20.24
C GLY A 305 13.46 1.69 -19.42
N SER A 306 12.96 2.79 -18.84
CA SER A 306 13.80 3.74 -18.07
C SER A 306 14.15 3.26 -16.66
N GLY A 307 14.09 1.97 -16.36
CA GLY A 307 14.28 1.43 -15.00
C GLY A 307 13.25 1.87 -13.95
N LEU A 308 12.15 2.52 -14.37
CA LEU A 308 11.06 2.95 -13.50
C LEU A 308 10.41 1.75 -12.81
N THR A 309 10.14 1.86 -11.52
CA THR A 309 9.46 0.81 -10.78
C THR A 309 8.15 1.32 -10.20
N ASN A 310 7.33 0.39 -9.73
CA ASN A 310 6.00 0.64 -9.20
C ASN A 310 5.96 0.31 -7.71
N GLN A 311 5.05 0.95 -6.98
CA GLN A 311 4.81 0.69 -5.56
C GLN A 311 6.06 0.83 -4.67
N GLU A 312 6.90 1.83 -4.96
CA GLU A 312 7.93 2.33 -4.03
C GLU A 312 7.29 3.08 -2.85
N SER A 313 7.47 4.40 -2.71
CA SER A 313 6.96 5.09 -1.53
C SER A 313 6.60 6.55 -1.80
N GLN A 314 5.60 7.02 -1.04
CA GLN A 314 5.19 8.41 -0.93
C GLN A 314 5.10 8.80 0.55
N VAL A 315 5.44 10.05 0.86
CA VAL A 315 5.04 10.70 2.13
C VAL A 315 4.57 12.12 1.86
N VAL A 316 3.68 12.64 2.71
CA VAL A 316 3.30 14.05 2.74
C VAL A 316 3.85 14.65 4.03
N ASP A 317 4.64 15.72 3.90
CA ASP A 317 5.27 16.39 5.03
C ASP A 317 4.26 17.18 5.88
N LEU A 318 4.75 17.83 6.94
CA LEU A 318 3.88 18.54 7.86
C LEU A 318 3.19 19.76 7.25
N ASP A 319 3.82 20.37 6.25
CA ASP A 319 3.37 21.58 5.56
C ASP A 319 2.46 21.25 4.35
N GLY A 320 2.39 19.98 3.95
CA GLY A 320 1.59 19.48 2.83
C GLY A 320 2.39 19.24 1.54
N GLY A 321 3.72 19.28 1.61
CA GLY A 321 4.60 18.91 0.50
C GLY A 321 4.55 17.41 0.25
N VAL A 322 4.49 17.00 -1.03
CA VAL A 322 4.41 15.59 -1.43
C VAL A 322 5.78 15.11 -1.87
N HIS A 323 6.26 14.03 -1.27
CA HIS A 323 7.54 13.41 -1.60
C HIS A 323 7.28 12.01 -2.16
N VAL A 324 7.88 11.71 -3.30
CA VAL A 324 7.86 10.37 -3.90
C VAL A 324 9.29 9.91 -4.13
N LEU A 325 9.63 8.74 -3.62
CA LEU A 325 10.89 8.08 -3.92
C LEU A 325 10.63 7.01 -4.99
N ASN A 326 11.37 7.07 -6.09
CA ASN A 326 11.37 6.04 -7.12
C ASN A 326 12.77 6.00 -7.76
N ARG A 327 12.95 5.23 -8.83
CA ARG A 327 14.21 5.07 -9.52
C ARG A 327 14.02 5.19 -11.03
N SER A 328 15.02 5.70 -11.73
CA SER A 328 15.04 5.70 -13.20
C SER A 328 16.45 5.82 -13.78
N SER A 329 16.66 5.34 -15.00
CA SER A 329 17.89 5.52 -15.76
C SER A 329 18.06 6.97 -16.23
N LEU A 330 19.31 7.35 -16.48
CA LEU A 330 19.63 8.65 -17.07
C LEU A 330 19.41 8.61 -18.59
N PRO A 331 19.11 9.76 -19.22
CA PRO A 331 19.18 9.85 -20.68
C PRO A 331 20.55 9.40 -21.19
N VAL A 332 20.55 8.64 -22.29
CA VAL A 332 21.76 8.16 -22.98
C VAL A 332 22.70 9.34 -23.24
N GLY A 333 23.88 9.36 -22.61
CA GLY A 333 24.89 10.42 -22.78
C GLY A 333 25.64 10.81 -21.50
N PHE A 334 25.09 10.52 -20.31
CA PHE A 334 25.82 10.68 -19.04
C PHE A 334 26.71 9.47 -18.77
N ASN A 335 27.98 9.55 -19.19
CA ASN A 335 29.10 8.68 -18.76
C ASN A 335 28.81 7.16 -18.66
N ASN A 336 28.22 6.56 -19.68
CA ASN A 336 28.08 5.11 -19.75
C ASN A 336 29.36 4.47 -20.33
N ARG A 337 30.39 4.25 -19.47
CA ARG A 337 31.61 3.50 -19.86
C ARG A 337 31.43 1.98 -19.81
N SER A 338 30.29 1.48 -19.32
CA SER A 338 30.06 0.04 -19.08
C SER A 338 28.97 -0.59 -19.95
N GLY A 339 28.28 0.18 -20.80
CA GLY A 339 27.20 -0.33 -21.65
C GLY A 339 25.93 -0.74 -20.89
N VAL A 340 25.86 -0.48 -19.58
CA VAL A 340 24.68 -0.74 -18.72
C VAL A 340 24.14 0.60 -18.26
N GLU A 341 22.89 0.93 -18.61
CA GLU A 341 22.23 2.11 -18.05
C GLU A 341 22.11 1.96 -16.53
N ALA A 342 22.84 2.78 -15.79
CA ALA A 342 22.72 2.81 -14.33
C ALA A 342 21.35 3.38 -13.93
N VAL A 343 20.63 2.65 -13.09
CA VAL A 343 19.37 3.10 -12.48
C VAL A 343 19.69 3.84 -11.19
N HIS A 344 19.20 5.07 -11.05
CA HIS A 344 19.46 5.93 -9.90
C HIS A 344 18.18 6.19 -9.10
N TRP A 345 18.32 6.38 -7.79
CA TRP A 345 17.22 6.90 -6.98
C TRP A 345 16.88 8.34 -7.40
N ARG A 346 15.58 8.60 -7.41
CA ARG A 346 14.94 9.87 -7.78
C ARG A 346 13.98 10.25 -6.68
N HIS A 347 14.13 11.48 -6.20
CA HIS A 347 13.18 12.10 -5.29
C HIS A 347 12.35 13.11 -6.08
N TYR A 348 11.06 12.83 -6.24
CA TYR A 348 10.10 13.75 -6.82
C TYR A 348 9.38 14.49 -5.70
N TYR A 349 9.30 15.81 -5.82
CA TYR A 349 8.78 16.68 -4.77
C TYR A 349 7.77 17.69 -5.34
N LYS A 350 6.61 17.79 -4.70
CA LYS A 350 5.62 18.86 -4.91
C LYS A 350 5.62 19.76 -3.69
N ALA A 351 5.74 21.07 -3.88
CA ALA A 351 5.66 21.99 -2.75
C ALA A 351 4.21 22.14 -2.25
N PRO A 352 4.04 22.46 -0.95
CA PRO A 352 2.71 22.75 -0.41
C PRO A 352 2.10 24.00 -1.06
N GLY A 353 0.77 24.02 -1.22
CA GLY A 353 0.03 25.20 -1.72
C GLY A 353 0.16 25.49 -3.22
N ASP A 354 0.94 24.71 -3.97
CA ASP A 354 1.19 24.92 -5.40
C ASP A 354 -0.03 24.66 -6.32
N ASP A 355 -1.19 24.26 -5.80
CA ASP A 355 -2.33 23.86 -6.64
C ASP A 355 -2.88 25.07 -7.42
N GLY A 356 -2.75 25.02 -8.75
CA GLY A 356 -3.21 26.08 -9.65
C GLY A 356 -2.20 27.17 -9.99
N ALA A 357 -0.95 27.10 -9.51
CA ALA A 357 0.14 28.00 -9.92
C ALA A 357 0.91 27.44 -11.14
N SER A 358 1.28 28.31 -12.07
CA SER A 358 1.91 27.96 -13.36
C SER A 358 3.27 27.25 -13.26
N GLY A 359 3.48 26.27 -14.14
CA GLY A 359 4.77 25.89 -14.73
C GLY A 359 5.58 24.78 -14.04
N PHE A 360 5.79 24.86 -12.72
CA PHE A 360 6.77 23.99 -12.02
C PHE A 360 6.26 23.45 -10.69
N LEU A 361 5.11 22.78 -10.71
CA LEU A 361 4.50 22.12 -9.54
C LEU A 361 5.41 21.05 -8.90
N TRP A 362 6.29 20.45 -9.70
CA TRP A 362 7.11 19.33 -9.26
C TRP A 362 8.58 19.54 -9.58
N ARG A 363 9.44 19.08 -8.67
CA ARG A 363 10.89 19.03 -8.82
C ARG A 363 11.36 17.59 -8.74
N CYS A 364 12.44 17.26 -9.46
CA CYS A 364 13.10 15.96 -9.39
C CYS A 364 14.55 16.16 -8.98
N TYR A 365 14.94 15.51 -7.87
CA TYR A 365 16.29 15.51 -7.34
C TYR A 365 16.92 14.13 -7.52
N GLN A 366 18.24 14.11 -7.63
CA GLN A 366 19.04 12.89 -7.73
C GLN A 366 19.93 12.78 -6.50
N SER A 367 20.01 11.56 -5.94
CA SER A 367 20.96 11.21 -4.87
C SER A 367 22.34 10.89 -5.43
#